data_AF-A0A2E7SFE3-F1
#
_entry.id   AF-A0A2E7SFE3-F1
#
_cell.length_a   1.000
_cell.length_b   1.000
_cell.length_c   1.000
_cell.angle_alpha   90.00
_cell.angle_beta   90.00
_cell.angle_gamma   90.00
#
_symmetry.space_group_name_H-M   'P 1'
#
loop_
_entity.id
_entity.type
_entity.pdbx_description
1 polymer ?
#
loop_
_entity_poly.entity_id
_entity_poly.type
_entity_poly.pdbx_seq_one_letter_code
_entity_poly.pdbx_strand_id
1 'polypeptide(L)'
;IEDRRWIEARLRAKQTTAATRKGLESFGDKLEEDQRGAIESALASVESLLARRENGNAVTAAQLREANSKLDAATQPLAGLMMDRVMAEMLEKRGVLPG
;
A
#
# COMPACT_ATOMS: atom_id res chain seq x y z
N ILE A 1 -24.84 -9.88 1.48
CA ILE A 1 -23.47 -10.44 1.60
C ILE A 1 -22.45 -9.57 0.87
N GLU A 2 -22.76 -9.08 -0.33
CA GLU A 2 -21.85 -8.23 -1.10
C GLU A 2 -21.52 -6.90 -0.43
N ASP A 3 -22.50 -6.20 0.17
CA ASP A 3 -22.24 -4.92 0.85
C ASP A 3 -21.23 -5.05 2.00
N ARG A 4 -21.34 -6.12 2.80
CA ARG A 4 -20.36 -6.39 3.87
C ARG A 4 -18.96 -6.62 3.29
N ARG A 5 -18.85 -7.46 2.24
CA ARG A 5 -17.56 -7.73 1.58
C ARG A 5 -16.96 -6.46 0.98
N TRP A 6 -17.80 -5.58 0.44
CA TRP A 6 -17.39 -4.28 -0.08
C TRP A 6 -16.87 -3.37 1.03
N ILE A 7 -17.59 -3.25 2.16
CA ILE A 7 -17.15 -2.45 3.30
C ILE A 7 -15.80 -2.93 3.82
N GLU A 8 -15.63 -4.24 4.01
CA GLU A 8 -14.36 -4.82 4.47
C GLU A 8 -13.22 -4.60 3.46
N ALA A 9 -13.49 -4.80 2.17
CA ALA A 9 -12.51 -4.56 1.11
C ALA A 9 -12.14 -3.07 1.00
N ARG A 10 -13.11 -2.16 1.11
CA ARG A 10 -12.91 -0.71 1.12
C ARG A 10 -12.09 -0.26 2.32
N LEU A 11 -12.36 -0.80 3.50
CA LEU A 11 -11.61 -0.48 4.71
C LEU A 11 -10.14 -0.90 4.55
N ARG A 12 -9.90 -2.14 4.11
CA ARG A 12 -8.53 -2.62 3.82
C ARG A 12 -7.85 -1.79 2.76
N ALA A 13 -8.53 -1.52 1.64
CA ALA A 13 -7.99 -0.72 0.56
C ALA A 13 -7.55 0.67 1.04
N LYS A 14 -8.39 1.36 1.83
CA LYS A 14 -8.05 2.66 2.41
C LYS A 14 -6.86 2.60 3.38
N GLN A 15 -6.76 1.53 4.17
CA GLN A 15 -5.63 1.34 5.07
C GLN A 15 -4.33 1.07 4.30
N THR A 16 -4.38 0.16 3.31
CA THR A 16 -3.23 -0.14 2.44
C THR A 16 -2.80 1.11 1.69
N THR A 17 -3.71 1.84 1.01
CA THR A 17 -3.33 3.03 0.24
C THR A 17 -2.72 4.12 1.11
N ALA A 18 -3.25 4.34 2.33
CA ALA A 18 -2.68 5.31 3.27
C ALA A 18 -1.29 4.88 3.77
N ALA A 19 -1.11 3.60 4.12
CA ALA A 19 0.17 3.08 4.57
C ALA A 19 1.22 3.14 3.45
N THR A 20 0.83 2.74 2.24
CA THR A 20 1.67 2.82 1.04
C THR A 20 2.09 4.25 0.74
N ARG A 21 1.16 5.21 0.74
CA ARG A 21 1.48 6.63 0.51
C ARG A 21 2.51 7.14 1.51
N LYS A 22 2.30 6.86 2.81
CA LYS A 22 3.25 7.24 3.86
C LYS A 22 4.62 6.59 3.67
N GLY A 23 4.64 5.32 3.25
CA GLY A 23 5.89 4.62 2.91
C GLY A 23 6.58 5.28 1.73
N LEU A 24 5.84 5.63 0.67
CA LEU A 24 6.36 6.30 -0.52
C LEU A 24 6.90 7.70 -0.20
N GLU A 25 6.28 8.43 0.72
CA GLU A 25 6.81 9.72 1.20
C GLU A 25 8.12 9.56 1.99
N SER A 26 8.27 8.45 2.72
CA SER A 26 9.45 8.22 3.58
C SER A 26 10.61 7.49 2.88
N PHE A 27 10.30 6.66 1.89
CA PHE A 27 11.23 5.73 1.24
C PHE A 27 11.11 5.73 -0.29
N GLY A 28 10.24 6.54 -0.88
CA GLY A 28 10.04 6.58 -2.33
C GLY A 28 11.29 7.02 -3.09
N ASP A 29 12.14 7.84 -2.47
CA ASP A 29 13.45 8.22 -3.04
C ASP A 29 14.48 7.09 -3.01
N LYS A 30 14.21 6.02 -2.26
CA LYS A 30 15.05 4.80 -2.20
C LYS A 30 14.54 3.68 -3.10
N LEU A 31 13.35 3.85 -3.68
CA LEU A 31 12.79 2.93 -4.66
C LEU A 31 13.28 3.32 -6.06
N GLU A 32 13.40 2.34 -6.94
CA GLU A 32 13.63 2.63 -8.35
C GLU A 32 12.41 3.32 -8.97
N GLU A 33 12.63 4.14 -10.01
CA GLU A 33 11.55 4.88 -10.68
C GLU A 33 10.45 3.94 -11.18
N ASP A 34 10.81 2.78 -11.73
CA ASP A 34 9.87 1.75 -12.17
C ASP A 34 9.04 1.17 -11.02
N GLN A 35 9.66 0.93 -9.86
CA GLN A 35 8.97 0.41 -8.67
C GLN A 35 8.01 1.46 -8.10
N ARG A 36 8.48 2.71 -8.01
CA ARG A 36 7.68 3.85 -7.57
C ARG A 36 6.48 4.05 -8.49
N GLY A 37 6.69 4.08 -9.80
CA GLY A 37 5.64 4.24 -10.80
C GLY A 37 4.63 3.08 -10.78
N ALA A 38 5.08 1.86 -10.53
CA ALA A 38 4.20 0.69 -10.36
C ALA A 38 3.30 0.84 -9.11
N ILE A 39 3.85 1.31 -7.98
CA ILE A 39 3.08 1.55 -6.76
C ILE A 39 2.07 2.69 -6.96
N GLU A 40 2.50 3.81 -7.56
CA GLU A 40 1.64 4.96 -7.84
C GLU A 40 0.49 4.58 -8.79
N SER A 41 0.77 3.78 -9.82
CA SER A 41 -0.25 3.25 -10.74
C SER A 41 -1.23 2.30 -10.04
N ALA A 42 -0.73 1.42 -9.15
CA ALA A 42 -1.58 0.52 -8.38
C ALA A 42 -2.46 1.29 -7.37
N LEU A 43 -1.90 2.31 -6.71
CA LEU A 43 -2.65 3.23 -5.85
C LEU A 43 -3.79 3.90 -6.61
N ALA A 44 -3.46 4.52 -7.76
CA ALA A 44 -4.44 5.18 -8.61
C ALA A 44 -5.55 4.24 -9.08
N SER A 45 -5.21 2.97 -9.37
CA SER A 45 -6.19 1.94 -9.75
C SER A 45 -7.19 1.64 -8.62
N VAL A 46 -6.70 1.48 -7.38
CA VAL A 46 -7.54 1.25 -6.21
C VAL A 46 -8.44 2.45 -5.93
N GLU A 47 -7.90 3.67 -5.97
CA GLU A 47 -8.66 4.91 -5.76
C GLU A 47 -9.72 5.11 -6.86
N SER A 48 -9.40 4.81 -8.11
CA SER A 48 -10.34 4.86 -9.22
C SER A 48 -11.52 3.89 -9.04
N LEU A 49 -11.26 2.67 -8.58
CA LEU A 49 -12.32 1.69 -8.28
C LEU A 49 -13.23 2.14 -7.14
N LEU A 50 -12.66 2.74 -6.09
CA LEU A 50 -13.41 3.31 -4.98
C LEU A 50 -14.30 4.47 -5.45
N ALA A 51 -13.74 5.41 -6.20
CA ALA A 51 -14.47 6.56 -6.76
C ALA A 51 -15.58 6.11 -7.72
N ARG A 52 -15.31 5.13 -8.59
CA ARG A 52 -16.32 4.56 -9.50
C ARG A 52 -17.51 3.99 -8.73
N ARG A 53 -17.28 3.22 -7.66
CA ARG A 53 -18.38 2.70 -6.83
C ARG A 53 -19.14 3.84 -6.12
N GLU A 54 -18.43 4.83 -5.58
CA GLU A 54 -19.07 5.99 -4.94
C GLU A 54 -19.94 6.78 -5.93
N ASN A 55 -19.55 6.83 -7.21
CA ASN A 55 -20.33 7.39 -8.32
C ASN A 55 -21.45 6.46 -8.83
N GLY A 56 -21.75 5.36 -8.14
CA GLY A 56 -22.84 4.45 -8.50
C GLY A 56 -22.51 3.44 -9.61
N ASN A 57 -21.24 3.31 -10.03
CA ASN A 57 -20.86 2.30 -11.01
C ASN A 57 -20.86 0.89 -10.40
N ALA A 58 -21.12 -0.10 -11.24
CA ALA A 58 -21.05 -1.52 -10.89
C ALA A 58 -19.58 -1.98 -10.72
N VAL A 59 -19.01 -1.70 -9.55
CA VAL A 59 -17.68 -2.19 -9.14
C VAL A 59 -17.86 -3.22 -8.04
N THR A 60 -17.43 -4.45 -8.22
CA THR A 60 -17.59 -5.51 -7.21
C THR A 60 -16.49 -5.49 -6.15
N ALA A 61 -16.76 -6.07 -4.98
CA ALA A 61 -15.75 -6.26 -3.93
C ALA A 61 -14.57 -7.13 -4.41
N ALA A 62 -14.80 -8.03 -5.38
CA ALA A 62 -13.75 -8.84 -5.99
C ALA A 62 -12.76 -7.98 -6.79
N GLN A 63 -13.26 -7.05 -7.61
CA GLN A 63 -12.41 -6.12 -8.36
C GLN A 63 -11.54 -5.25 -7.44
N LEU A 64 -12.13 -4.75 -6.35
CA LEU A 64 -11.37 -3.97 -5.36
C LEU A 64 -10.31 -4.81 -4.67
N ARG A 65 -10.62 -6.07 -4.30
CA ARG A 65 -9.66 -7.00 -3.69
C ARG A 65 -8.51 -7.32 -4.63
N GLU A 66 -8.79 -7.56 -5.92
CA GLU A 66 -7.76 -7.83 -6.91
C GLU A 66 -6.82 -6.64 -7.07
N ALA A 67 -7.36 -5.42 -7.19
CA ALA A 67 -6.56 -4.20 -7.24
C ALA A 67 -5.74 -4.02 -5.95
N ASN A 68 -6.33 -4.32 -4.79
CA ASN A 68 -5.60 -4.26 -3.51
C ASN A 68 -4.47 -5.29 -3.44
N SER A 69 -4.65 -6.50 -3.96
CA SER A 69 -3.57 -7.50 -4.04
C SER A 69 -2.46 -7.06 -4.99
N LYS A 70 -2.78 -6.40 -6.10
CA LYS A 70 -1.76 -5.81 -6.99
C LYS A 70 -0.98 -4.69 -6.29
N LEU A 71 -1.68 -3.85 -5.52
CA LEU A 71 -1.05 -2.83 -4.67
C LEU A 71 -0.15 -3.48 -3.61
N ASP A 72 -0.63 -4.48 -2.88
CA ASP A 72 0.17 -5.21 -1.88
C ASP A 72 1.45 -5.79 -2.52
N ALA A 73 1.33 -6.41 -3.70
CA ALA A 73 2.48 -6.94 -4.44
C ALA A 73 3.47 -5.85 -4.86
N ALA A 74 2.99 -4.74 -5.42
CA ALA A 74 3.82 -3.61 -5.81
C ALA A 74 4.53 -2.96 -4.61
N THR A 75 3.94 -3.05 -3.42
CA THR A 75 4.47 -2.43 -2.20
C THR A 75 5.38 -3.36 -1.38
N GLN A 76 5.61 -4.60 -1.83
CA GLN A 76 6.56 -5.50 -1.17
C GLN A 76 7.98 -4.94 -1.05
N PRO A 77 8.58 -4.32 -2.10
CA PRO A 77 9.90 -3.70 -1.99
C PRO A 77 9.91 -2.57 -0.95
N LEU A 78 8.85 -1.75 -0.95
CA LEU A 78 8.67 -0.67 0.02
C LEU A 78 8.56 -1.20 1.46
N ALA A 79 7.81 -2.28 1.66
CA ALA A 79 7.68 -2.92 2.97
C ALA A 79 9.03 -3.49 3.46
N GLY A 80 9.84 -4.04 2.55
CA GLY A 80 11.21 -4.47 2.85
C GLY A 80 12.06 -3.32 3.39
N LEU A 81 12.09 -2.19 2.68
CA LEU A 81 12.83 -0.98 3.10
C LEU A 81 12.36 -0.45 4.47
N MET A 82 11.05 -0.49 4.73
CA MET A 82 10.48 -0.09 6.01
C MET A 82 10.93 -1.01 7.14
N MET A 83 10.92 -2.33 6.92
CA MET A 83 11.39 -3.30 7.92
C MET A 83 12.88 -3.15 8.19
N ASP A 84 13.70 -3.00 7.16
CA ASP A 84 15.14 -2.79 7.29
C ASP A 84 15.44 -1.53 8.12
N ARG A 85 14.70 -0.43 7.88
CA ARG A 85 14.83 0.80 8.67
C ARG A 85 14.40 0.61 10.12
N VAL A 86 13.26 -0.02 10.37
CA VAL A 86 12.78 -0.29 11.73
C VAL A 86 13.78 -1.18 12.49
N MET A 87 14.34 -2.19 11.83
CA MET A 87 15.38 -3.05 12.39
C MET A 87 16.66 -2.26 12.73
N ALA A 88 17.12 -1.40 11.83
CA ALA A 88 18.27 -0.54 12.08
C ALA A 88 18.04 0.40 13.27
N GLU A 89 16.87 1.04 13.36
CA GLU A 89 16.51 1.92 14.49
C GLU A 89 16.38 1.15 15.81
N MET A 90 15.91 -0.09 15.78
CA MET A 90 15.83 -0.95 16.97
C MET A 90 17.22 -1.38 17.47
N LEU A 91 18.15 -1.67 16.56
CA LEU A 91 19.54 -2.01 16.90
C LEU A 91 20.29 -0.81 17.47
N GLU A 92 20.10 0.37 16.89
CA GLU A 92 20.67 1.63 17.35
C GLU A 92 20.15 2.00 18.76
N LYS A 93 18.82 1.90 18.98
CA LYS A 93 18.21 2.14 20.30
C LYS A 93 18.63 1.14 21.38
N ARG A 94 19.00 -0.09 21.01
CA ARG A 94 19.52 -1.09 21.95
C ARG A 94 21.04 -0.95 22.20
N GLY A 95 21.73 -0.01 21.55
CA GLY A 95 23.15 0.27 21.78
C GLY A 95 24.10 -0.83 21.29
N VAL A 96 23.70 -1.64 20.30
CA VAL A 96 24.46 -2.84 19.86
C VAL A 96 25.31 -2.59 18.61
N LEU A 97 25.53 -1.33 18.21
CA LEU A 97 26.50 -1.00 17.18
C LEU A 97 27.83 -0.64 17.86
N PRO A 98 28.93 -1.39 17.65
CA PRO A 98 30.25 -0.91 18.01
C PRO A 98 30.56 0.30 17.12
N GLY A 99 30.86 1.43 17.74
CA GLY A 99 31.49 2.58 17.05
C GLY A 99 32.89 2.25 16.58
#